data_AF-A0A327WB34-F1
#
_entry.id   AF-A0A327WB34-F1
#
_cell.length_a   1.000
_cell.length_b   1.000
_cell.length_c   1.000
_cell.angle_alpha   90.00
_cell.angle_beta   90.00
_cell.angle_gamma   90.00
#
_symmetry.space_group_name_H-M   'P 1'
#
loop_
_entity.id
_entity.type
_entity.pdbx_description
1 polymer ?
#
loop_
_entity_poly.entity_id
_entity_poly.type
_entity_poly.pdbx_seq_one_letter_code
_entity_poly.pdbx_strand_id
1 'polypeptide(L)'
;MADNYYPTVSMVFILECICNSGVIEIGSIVTTGDTTMFILKGPQAIFKRTCIVREVEAGQVTYENATGLAIRLGFMGELLDWLCENKNWKDGGYLDRAI
;
A
#
# COMPACT_ATOMS: atom_id res chain seq x y z
N MET A 1 13.14 -2.76 -6.71
CA MET A 1 13.33 -2.45 -8.14
C MET A 1 12.54 -1.18 -8.39
N ALA A 2 13.20 -0.07 -8.71
CA ALA A 2 12.55 1.19 -9.04
C ALA A 2 12.29 1.21 -10.55
N ASP A 3 11.35 0.39 -11.00
CA ASP A 3 10.84 0.50 -12.37
C ASP A 3 9.78 1.59 -12.38
N ASN A 4 10.06 2.67 -13.10
CA ASN A 4 9.23 3.89 -13.18
C ASN A 4 7.84 3.68 -13.84
N TYR A 5 7.51 2.43 -14.19
CA TYR A 5 6.30 2.05 -14.90
C TYR A 5 5.27 1.33 -14.00
N TYR A 6 5.64 0.98 -12.77
CA TYR A 6 4.67 0.38 -11.86
C TYR A 6 3.81 1.46 -11.19
N PRO A 7 2.48 1.23 -11.07
CA PRO A 7 1.64 2.12 -10.28
C PRO A 7 2.18 2.22 -8.87
N THR A 8 2.18 3.45 -8.36
CA THR A 8 2.44 3.74 -6.95
C THR A 8 1.19 4.34 -6.33
N VAL A 9 1.07 4.16 -5.02
CA VAL A 9 -0.01 4.68 -4.19
C VAL A 9 0.61 5.51 -3.08
N SER A 10 -0.06 6.62 -2.74
CA SER A 10 0.38 7.47 -1.64
C SER A 10 0.39 6.70 -0.32
N MET A 11 1.51 6.80 0.41
CA MET A 11 1.65 6.22 1.74
C MET A 11 0.67 6.81 2.74
N VAL A 12 0.29 8.09 2.59
CA VAL A 12 -0.69 8.77 3.45
C VAL A 12 -2.05 8.08 3.33
N PHE A 13 -2.51 7.84 2.09
CA PHE A 13 -3.76 7.12 1.82
C PHE A 13 -3.74 5.72 2.45
N ILE A 14 -2.64 4.99 2.29
CA ILE A 14 -2.50 3.64 2.87
C ILE A 14 -2.57 3.69 4.41
N LEU A 15 -1.91 4.66 5.05
CA LEU A 15 -1.96 4.82 6.50
C LEU A 15 -3.35 5.17 7.01
N GLU A 16 -4.11 6.00 6.29
CA GLU A 16 -5.50 6.32 6.61
C GLU A 16 -6.38 5.07 6.55
N CYS A 17 -6.29 4.28 5.46
CA CYS A 17 -6.99 3.00 5.33
C CYS A 17 -6.62 2.03 6.45
N ILE A 18 -5.33 1.93 6.80
CA ILE A 18 -4.85 1.07 7.89
C ILE A 18 -5.42 1.51 9.24
N CYS A 19 -5.43 2.80 9.53
CA CYS A 19 -6.02 3.33 10.77
C CYS A 19 -7.53 3.06 10.85
N ASN A 20 -8.23 3.19 9.74
CA ASN A 20 -9.68 2.99 9.65
C ASN A 20 -10.09 1.50 9.66
N SER A 21 -9.20 0.59 9.29
CA SER A 21 -9.47 -0.86 9.23
C SER A 21 -9.87 -1.49 10.57
N GLY A 22 -9.53 -0.87 11.70
CA GLY A 22 -9.85 -1.35 13.05
C GLY A 22 -9.12 -2.62 13.50
N VAL A 23 -8.37 -3.29 12.59
CA VAL A 23 -7.65 -4.54 12.87
C VAL A 23 -6.25 -4.35 13.45
N ILE A 24 -5.74 -3.12 13.50
CA ILE A 24 -4.42 -2.80 14.06
C ILE A 24 -4.48 -2.55 15.57
N GLU A 25 -3.38 -2.84 16.26
CA GLU A 25 -3.17 -2.49 17.66
C GLU A 25 -2.89 -0.98 17.79
N ILE A 26 -3.55 -0.32 18.75
CA ILE A 26 -3.48 1.14 18.89
C ILE A 26 -2.05 1.55 19.29
N GLY A 27 -1.48 2.54 18.60
CA GLY A 27 -0.12 3.03 18.86
C GLY A 27 0.99 2.07 18.41
N SER A 28 0.68 1.03 17.64
CA SER A 28 1.68 0.07 17.13
C SER A 28 2.42 0.52 15.87
N ILE A 29 2.04 1.65 15.29
CA ILE A 29 2.67 2.18 14.08
C ILE A 29 4.02 2.79 14.45
N VAL A 30 5.09 2.24 13.88
CA VAL A 30 6.47 2.71 14.07
C VAL A 30 7.09 2.92 12.70
N THR A 31 7.64 4.11 12.48
CA THR A 31 8.34 4.46 11.22
C THR A 31 9.83 4.57 11.49
N THR A 32 10.63 3.86 10.70
CA THR A 32 12.10 3.85 10.76
C THR A 32 12.65 4.04 9.35
N GLY A 33 13.12 5.26 9.05
CA GLY A 33 13.50 5.64 7.68
C GLY A 33 12.32 5.51 6.72
N ASP A 34 12.54 4.86 5.58
CA ASP A 34 11.52 4.65 4.52
C ASP A 34 10.63 3.42 4.80
N THR A 35 10.63 2.90 6.02
CA THR A 35 9.90 1.69 6.39
C THR A 35 8.97 1.96 7.55
N THR A 36 7.68 1.66 7.35
CA THR A 36 6.67 1.71 8.39
C THR A 36 6.24 0.30 8.78
N MET A 37 6.20 0.06 10.09
CA MET A 37 5.79 -1.20 10.69
C MET A 37 4.56 -0.99 11.55
N PHE A 38 3.69 -1.99 11.61
CA PHE A 38 2.54 -1.98 12.50
C PHE A 38 2.17 -3.41 12.90
N ILE A 39 1.39 -3.54 13.97
CA ILE A 39 1.05 -4.83 14.56
C ILE A 39 -0.47 -5.04 14.48
N LEU A 40 -0.89 -6.19 13.98
CA LEU A 40 -2.29 -6.59 13.99
C LEU A 40 -2.75 -7.05 15.38
N LYS A 41 -4.02 -6.78 15.71
CA LYS A 41 -4.68 -7.33 16.90
C LYS A 41 -4.74 -8.85 16.84
N GLY A 42 -4.67 -9.49 18.00
CA GLY A 42 -4.92 -10.92 18.14
C GLY A 42 -3.94 -11.65 19.07
N PRO A 43 -4.20 -12.93 19.36
CA PRO A 43 -3.46 -13.70 20.38
C PRO A 43 -2.15 -14.32 19.85
N GLN A 44 -1.87 -14.24 18.55
CA GLN A 44 -0.68 -14.85 17.96
C GLN A 44 0.62 -14.15 18.40
N ALA A 45 1.76 -14.83 18.22
CA ALA A 45 3.07 -14.22 18.46
C ALA A 45 3.28 -12.95 17.61
N ILE A 46 3.94 -11.95 18.19
CA ILE A 46 4.08 -10.60 17.59
C ILE A 46 4.65 -10.67 16.17
N PHE A 47 5.72 -11.44 15.94
CA PHE A 47 6.37 -11.53 14.62
C PHE A 47 5.45 -12.02 13.49
N LYS A 48 4.38 -12.78 13.79
CA LYS A 48 3.39 -13.22 12.79
C LYS A 48 2.35 -12.13 12.48
N ARG A 49 2.18 -11.20 13.41
CA ARG A 49 1.23 -10.08 13.34
C ARG A 49 1.88 -8.78 12.88
N THR A 50 3.21 -8.71 12.87
CA THR A 50 3.95 -7.59 12.32
C THR A 50 3.75 -7.53 10.80
N CYS A 51 3.31 -6.37 10.34
CA CYS A 51 3.29 -6.01 8.94
C CYS A 51 4.34 -4.94 8.70
N ILE A 52 5.00 -5.01 7.55
CA ILE A 52 6.07 -4.09 7.18
C ILE A 52 5.72 -3.54 5.80
N VAL A 53 5.74 -2.22 5.69
CA VAL A 53 5.48 -1.49 4.46
C VAL A 53 6.71 -0.64 4.21
N ARG A 54 7.31 -0.84 3.04
CA ARG A 54 8.49 -0.10 2.62
C ARG A 54 8.12 0.83 1.48
N GLU A 55 8.48 2.09 1.63
CA GLU A 55 8.38 3.09 0.59
C GLU A 55 9.41 2.81 -0.51
N VAL A 56 8.99 2.98 -1.75
CA VAL A 56 9.83 2.80 -2.96
C VAL A 56 10.47 4.11 -3.35
N GLU A 57 9.71 5.19 -3.15
CA GLU A 57 10.09 6.59 -3.27
C GLU A 57 9.42 7.33 -2.09
N ALA A 58 9.92 8.52 -1.76
CA ALA A 58 9.42 9.27 -0.61
C ALA A 58 7.89 9.43 -0.63
N GLY A 59 7.21 8.80 0.34
CA GLY A 59 5.76 8.82 0.50
C GLY A 59 4.98 7.94 -0.49
N GLN A 60 5.62 7.00 -1.17
CA GLN A 60 4.99 6.15 -2.20
C GLN A 60 5.26 4.67 -1.97
N VAL A 61 4.22 3.85 -2.16
CA VAL A 61 4.28 2.39 -2.07
C VAL A 61 3.87 1.81 -3.42
N THR A 62 4.48 0.69 -3.87
CA THR A 62 3.99 0.01 -5.09
C THR A 62 2.54 -0.42 -4.91
N TYR A 63 1.75 -0.34 -5.97
CA TYR A 63 0.37 -0.81 -5.95
C TYR A 63 0.25 -2.30 -5.61
N GLU A 64 1.24 -3.12 -5.98
CA GLU A 64 1.30 -4.54 -5.62
C GLU A 64 1.38 -4.71 -4.09
N ASN A 65 2.27 -3.96 -3.44
CA ASN A 65 2.37 -3.96 -1.98
C ASN A 65 1.07 -3.43 -1.35
N ALA A 66 0.51 -2.34 -1.89
CA ALA A 66 -0.77 -1.79 -1.45
C ALA A 66 -1.91 -2.81 -1.58
N THR A 67 -1.95 -3.57 -2.67
CA THR A 67 -2.94 -4.63 -2.92
C THR A 67 -2.82 -5.74 -1.89
N GLY A 68 -1.61 -6.20 -1.59
CA GLY A 68 -1.38 -7.20 -0.55
C GLY A 68 -1.87 -6.75 0.83
N LEU A 69 -1.66 -5.48 1.16
CA LEU A 69 -2.18 -4.87 2.40
C LEU A 69 -3.71 -4.77 2.38
N ALA A 70 -4.30 -4.32 1.27
CA ALA A 70 -5.73 -4.15 1.12
C ALA A 70 -6.49 -5.47 1.27
N ILE A 71 -5.98 -6.56 0.68
CA ILE A 71 -6.55 -7.91 0.87
C ILE A 71 -6.47 -8.32 2.34
N ARG A 72 -5.30 -8.11 2.96
CA ARG A 72 -5.05 -8.57 4.34
C ARG A 72 -5.86 -7.79 5.37
N LEU A 73 -6.12 -6.51 5.12
CA LEU A 73 -6.74 -5.58 6.07
C LEU A 73 -8.17 -5.19 5.71
N GLY A 74 -8.68 -5.66 4.56
CA GLY A 74 -10.08 -5.53 4.17
C GLY A 74 -10.48 -4.19 3.56
N PHE A 75 -9.55 -3.41 3.01
CA PHE A 75 -9.83 -2.10 2.37
C PHE A 75 -9.70 -2.13 0.83
N MET A 76 -10.00 -3.28 0.20
CA MET A 76 -9.85 -3.42 -1.26
C MET A 76 -10.75 -2.46 -2.05
N GLY A 77 -11.95 -2.15 -1.54
CA GLY A 77 -12.85 -1.21 -2.21
C GLY A 77 -12.23 0.18 -2.34
N GLU A 78 -11.71 0.70 -1.23
CA GLU A 78 -11.04 1.99 -1.16
C GLU A 78 -9.83 2.05 -2.08
N LEU A 79 -9.04 0.97 -2.14
CA LEU A 79 -7.88 0.91 -3.05
C LEU A 79 -8.31 0.91 -4.53
N LEU A 80 -9.41 0.24 -4.87
CA LEU A 80 -9.93 0.21 -6.24
C LEU A 80 -10.56 1.55 -6.64
N ASP A 81 -11.25 2.22 -5.72
CA ASP A 81 -11.78 3.57 -5.94
C ASP A 81 -10.62 4.56 -6.15
N TRP A 82 -9.58 4.48 -5.31
CA TRP A 82 -8.35 5.26 -5.50
C TRP A 82 -7.72 5.00 -6.87
N LEU A 83 -7.65 3.73 -7.29
CA LEU A 83 -7.16 3.38 -8.63
C LEU A 83 -8.03 4.03 -9.71
N CYS A 84 -9.35 3.97 -9.62
CA CYS A 84 -10.23 4.56 -10.64
C CYS A 84 -10.05 6.08 -10.78
N GLU A 85 -9.83 6.78 -9.67
CA GLU A 85 -9.64 8.23 -9.64
C GLU A 85 -8.22 8.67 -10.03
N ASN A 86 -7.20 7.86 -9.71
CA ASN A 86 -5.79 8.25 -9.83
C ASN A 86 -5.02 7.49 -10.92
N LYS A 87 -5.63 6.49 -11.58
CA LYS A 87 -5.04 5.77 -12.71
C LYS A 87 -4.95 6.71 -13.92
N ASN A 88 -3.83 7.42 -14.01
CA ASN A 88 -3.46 8.26 -15.17
C ASN A 88 -2.93 7.46 -16.37
N TRP A 89 -3.11 6.14 -16.40
CA TRP A 89 -2.70 5.36 -17.55
C TRP A 89 -3.74 5.53 -18.64
N LYS A 90 -3.32 6.03 -19.80
CA LYS A 90 -4.12 5.90 -21.02
C LYS A 90 -4.38 4.40 -21.24
N ASP A 91 -5.62 3.95 -21.09
CA ASP A 91 -6.04 2.67 -21.66
C ASP A 91 -5.70 2.73 -23.17
N GLY A 92 -4.66 1.99 -23.59
CA GLY A 92 -4.14 2.01 -24.97
C GLY A 92 -2.67 2.46 -25.15
N GLY A 93 -1.92 2.79 -24.09
CA GLY A 93 -0.53 3.26 -24.18
C GLY A 93 0.56 2.25 -24.61
N TYR A 94 0.21 0.99 -24.93
CA TYR A 94 1.16 -0.03 -25.41
C TYR A 94 1.35 -0.04 -26.93
N LEU A 95 0.90 0.99 -27.64
CA LEU A 95 1.11 1.14 -29.09
C LEU A 95 1.74 2.50 -29.39
N ASP A 96 2.99 2.71 -28.99
CA ASP A 96 3.76 3.83 -29.53
C ASP A 96 5.22 3.39 -29.81
N ARG A 97 5.32 2.39 -30.69
CA ARG A 97 6.35 2.20 -31.75
C ARG A 97 6.32 0.76 -32.26
N ALA A 98 5.43 0.50 -33.21
CA ALA A 98 5.78 -0.37 -34.32
C ALA A 98 6.30 0.55 -35.43
N ILE A 99 7.62 0.70 -35.51
CA ILE A 99 8.30 1.20 -36.71
C ILE A 99 9.30 0.11 -37.10
#